data_AF-A0A2E3DCK4-F1
#
_entry.id   AF-A0A2E3DCK4-F1
#
_cell.length_a   1.000
_cell.length_b   1.000
_cell.length_c   1.000
_cell.angle_alpha   90.00
_cell.angle_beta   90.00
_cell.angle_gamma   90.00
#
_symmetry.space_group_name_H-M   'P 1'
#
loop_
_entity.id
_entity.type
_entity.pdbx_description
1 polymer ?
#
loop_
_entity_poly.entity_id
_entity_poly.type
_entity_poly.pdbx_seq_one_letter_code
_entity_poly.pdbx_strand_id
1 'polypeptide(L)' 'MSSGFELVRTQEILSLNTLVEEYDHISGAKHFHFSNNYAENVFMVAFRTIPDDSSGVAHVLEHTALCGSQKFPVRDP' A
#
# COMPACT_ATOMS: atom_id res chain seq x y z
N MET A 1 -10.46 -14.37 15.53
CA MET A 1 -9.15 -14.29 14.86
C MET A 1 -8.80 -12.81 14.81
N SER A 2 -7.69 -12.38 15.43
CA SER A 2 -7.26 -10.99 15.29
C SER A 2 -6.90 -10.73 13.84
N SER A 3 -7.21 -9.54 13.32
CA SER A 3 -6.88 -9.10 11.95
C SER A 3 -5.38 -9.11 11.64
N GLY A 4 -4.52 -9.26 12.67
CA GLY A 4 -3.07 -9.30 12.53
C GLY A 4 -2.41 -7.94 12.57
N PHE A 5 -3.17 -6.86 12.82
CA PHE A 5 -2.68 -5.48 12.90
C PHE A 5 -2.61 -5.02 14.35
N GLU A 6 -1.48 -4.43 14.73
CA GLU A 6 -1.25 -3.80 16.03
C GLU A 6 -1.04 -2.30 15.83
N LEU A 7 -1.80 -1.46 16.56
CA LEU A 7 -1.68 -0.02 16.50
C LEU A 7 -0.35 0.43 17.14
N VAL A 8 0.48 1.13 16.37
CA VAL A 8 1.77 1.67 16.83
C VAL A 8 1.59 3.09 17.33
N ARG A 9 0.90 3.94 16.56
CA ARG A 9 0.64 5.33 16.93
C ARG A 9 -0.51 5.95 16.15
N THR A 10 -1.04 7.03 16.71
CA THR A 10 -2.03 7.90 16.10
C THR A 10 -1.50 9.34 16.11
N GLN A 11 -1.67 10.05 14.99
CA GLN A 11 -1.24 11.43 14.84
C GLN A 11 -2.26 12.23 14.03
N GLU A 12 -2.69 13.37 14.56
CA GLU A 12 -3.49 14.34 13.80
C GLU A 12 -2.59 15.28 13.01
N ILE A 13 -2.88 15.44 11.72
CA ILE A 13 -2.22 16.39 10.82
C ILE A 13 -3.23 17.50 10.48
N LEU A 14 -3.21 18.56 11.29
CA LEU A 14 -4.18 19.66 11.21
C LEU A 14 -4.21 20.36 9.84
N SER A 15 -3.04 20.56 9.20
CA SER A 15 -2.96 21.19 7.87
C SER A 15 -3.65 20.38 6.76
N LEU A 16 -3.88 19.08 7.00
CA LEU A 16 -4.54 18.17 6.09
C LEU A 16 -5.93 17.74 6.57
N ASN A 17 -6.40 18.25 7.72
CA ASN A 17 -7.64 17.79 8.38
C ASN A 17 -7.76 16.26 8.43
N THR A 18 -6.66 15.57 8.74
CA THR A 18 -6.55 14.12 8.61
C THR A 18 -5.93 13.51 9.86
N LEU A 19 -6.52 12.43 10.36
CA LEU A 19 -5.97 11.56 11.39
C LEU A 19 -5.20 10.42 10.72
N VAL A 20 -3.95 10.21 11.12
CA VAL A 20 -3.09 9.16 10.60
C VAL A 20 -2.83 8.14 11.70
N GLU A 21 -3.08 6.88 11.42
CA GLU A 21 -2.77 5.75 12.29
C GLU A 21 -1.73 4.85 11.62
N GLU A 22 -0.68 4.50 12.36
CA GLU A 22 0.34 3.55 11.92
C GLU A 22 0.13 2.21 12.61
N TYR A 23 0.20 1.13 11.85
CA TYR A 23 0.04 -0.24 12.31
C TYR A 23 1.19 -1.13 11.86
N ASP A 24 1.58 -2.07 12.73
CA ASP A 24 2.43 -3.21 12.40
C ASP A 24 1.56 -4.44 12.11
N HIS A 25 1.78 -5.08 10.97
CA HIS A 25 1.09 -6.32 10.60
C HIS A 25 1.98 -7.54 10.86
N ILE A 26 1.39 -8.68 11.27
CA ILE A 26 2.10 -9.95 11.51
C ILE A 26 2.91 -10.46 10.30
N SER A 27 2.62 -10.00 9.08
CA SER A 27 3.42 -10.31 7.88
C SER A 27 4.73 -9.51 7.79
N GLY A 28 4.97 -8.59 8.72
CA GLY A 28 6.07 -7.61 8.67
C GLY A 28 5.78 -6.36 7.83
N ALA A 29 4.55 -6.20 7.32
CA ALA A 29 4.16 -5.01 6.58
C ALA A 29 3.80 -3.85 7.52
N LYS A 30 4.19 -2.63 7.12
CA LYS A 30 3.70 -1.38 7.73
C LYS A 30 2.40 -0.97 7.04
N HIS A 31 1.40 -0.57 7.82
CA HIS A 31 0.13 -0.05 7.32
C HIS A 31 -0.12 1.34 7.89
N PHE A 32 -0.55 2.27 7.03
CA PHE A 32 -0.96 3.61 7.43
C PHE A 32 -2.41 3.81 7.01
N HIS A 33 -3.26 4.13 7.98
CA HIS A 33 -4.65 4.49 7.75
C HIS A 33 -4.80 6.01 7.88
N PHE A 34 -5.36 6.64 6.86
CA PHE A 34 -5.62 8.07 6.81
C PHE A 34 -7.14 8.24 6.85
N SER A 35 -7.67 8.87 7.90
CA SER A 35 -9.10 9.12 8.06
C SER A 35 -9.41 10.61 8.09
N ASN A 36 -10.42 10.98 7.32
CA ASN A 36 -10.98 12.33 7.20
C ASN A 36 -12.41 12.24 6.63
N ASN A 37 -13.04 13.39 6.38
CA ASN A 37 -14.42 13.47 5.91
C ASN A 37 -14.54 13.66 4.37
N TYR A 38 -13.50 13.32 3.59
CA TYR A 38 -13.60 13.35 2.13
C TYR A 38 -14.38 12.13 1.61
N ALA A 39 -15.06 12.27 0.47
CA ALA A 39 -15.89 11.19 -0.08
C ALA A 39 -15.05 10.12 -0.81
N GLU A 40 -13.95 10.57 -1.40
CA GLU A 40 -13.05 9.76 -2.19
C GLU A 40 -12.14 8.94 -1.28
N ASN A 41 -12.24 7.61 -1.41
CA ASN A 41 -11.34 6.68 -0.74
C ASN A 41 -10.26 6.22 -1.71
N VAL A 42 -9.04 6.07 -1.20
CA VAL A 42 -7.90 5.55 -1.96
C VAL A 42 -7.24 4.42 -1.18
N PHE A 43 -6.72 3.44 -1.91
CA PHE A 43 -5.88 2.38 -1.37
C PHE A 43 -4.57 2.35 -2.15
N MET A 44 -3.46 2.18 -1.43
CA MET A 44 -2.13 2.12 -2.01
C MET A 44 -1.32 1.02 -1.34
N VAL A 45 -0.53 0.32 -2.14
CA VAL A 45 0.51 -0.61 -1.70
C VAL A 45 1.83 -0.18 -2.31
N ALA A 46 2.89 -0.17 -1.52
CA ALA A 46 4.20 0.28 -1.94
C ALA A 46 5.26 -0.79 -1.65
N PHE A 47 6.14 -1.02 -2.63
CA PHE A 47 7.30 -1.89 -2.51
C PHE A 47 8.56 -1.06 -2.71
N ARG A 48 9.57 -1.30 -1.88
CA ARG A 48 10.88 -0.64 -2.04
C ARG A 48 11.61 -1.27 -3.23
N THR A 49 11.80 -0.52 -4.30
CA THR A 49 12.54 -0.94 -5.50
C THR A 49 13.82 -0.10 -5.64
N ILE A 50 14.98 -0.74 -5.50
CA ILE A 50 16.29 -0.10 -5.75
C ILE A 50 16.88 -0.81 -6.97
N PRO A 51 16.89 -0.18 -8.16
CA PRO A 51 17.48 -0.80 -9.33
C PRO A 51 19.01 -0.73 -9.28
N ASP A 52 19.68 -1.83 -9.61
CA ASP A 52 21.15 -1.90 -9.71
C ASP A 52 21.67 -1.45 -11.10
N ASP A 53 20.78 -1.30 -12.08
CA ASP A 53 21.10 -0.91 -13.45
C ASP A 53 19.99 -0.07 -14.10
N SER A 54 20.20 0.31 -15.37
CA SER A 54 19.24 1.09 -16.17
C SER A 54 18.35 0.26 -17.09
N SER A 55 18.18 -1.03 -16.81
CA SER A 55 17.29 -1.91 -17.60
C SER A 55 15.81 -1.52 -17.53
N GLY A 56 15.42 -0.77 -16.49
CA GLY A 56 14.03 -0.43 -16.22
C GLY A 56 13.22 -1.57 -15.60
N VAL A 57 13.87 -2.60 -15.05
CA VAL A 57 13.21 -3.81 -14.52
C VAL A 57 12.06 -3.53 -13.55
N ALA A 58 12.21 -2.54 -12.65
CA ALA A 58 11.14 -2.18 -11.71
C ALA A 58 9.90 -1.61 -12.44
N HIS A 59 10.10 -0.84 -13.51
CA HIS A 59 9.03 -0.28 -14.33
C HIS A 59 8.37 -1.38 -15.17
N VAL A 60 9.15 -2.29 -15.78
CA VAL A 60 8.57 -3.45 -16.48
C VAL A 60 7.75 -4.33 -15.53
N LEU A 61 8.22 -4.52 -14.29
CA LEU A 61 7.50 -5.28 -13.27
C LEU A 61 6.18 -4.61 -12.86
N GLU A 62 6.15 -3.28 -12.72
CA GLU A 62 4.92 -2.53 -12.45
C GLU A 62 3.83 -2.83 -13.49
N HIS A 63 4.17 -2.76 -14.78
CA HIS A 63 3.22 -3.03 -15.88
C HIS A 63 2.78 -4.50 -15.90
N THR A 64 3.73 -5.41 -15.75
CA THR A 64 3.45 -6.85 -15.88
C THR A 64 2.74 -7.45 -14.66
N ALA A 65 2.90 -6.86 -13.47
CA ALA A 65 2.14 -7.24 -12.28
C ALA A 65 0.63 -7.02 -12.45
N LEU A 66 0.23 -6.12 -13.36
CA LEU A 66 -1.17 -5.85 -13.68
C LEU A 66 -1.70 -6.73 -14.82
N CYS A 67 -0.88 -7.57 -15.45
CA CYS A 67 -1.31 -8.40 -16.59
C CYS A 67 -1.99 -9.73 -16.21
N GLY A 68 -2.32 -9.95 -14.93
CA GLY A 68 -2.99 -11.15 -14.43
C GLY A 68 -2.46 -11.60 -13.06
N SER A 69 -3.22 -12.44 -12.36
CA SER A 69 -2.80 -13.02 -11.07
C SER A 69 -3.23 -14.48 -10.94
N GLN A 70 -2.73 -15.21 -9.92
CA GLN A 70 -3.17 -16.58 -9.66
C GLN A 70 -4.69 -16.67 -9.40
N LYS A 71 -5.25 -15.68 -8.70
CA LYS A 71 -6.68 -15.65 -8.36
C LYS A 71 -7.53 -15.14 -9.53
N PHE A 72 -6.99 -14.23 -10.33
CA PHE A 72 -7.64 -13.66 -11.51
C PHE A 72 -6.73 -13.90 -12.73
N PRO A 73 -6.72 -15.14 -13.28
CA PRO A 73 -5.80 -15.55 -14.34
C PRO A 73 -6.31 -15.15 -15.73
N VAL A 74 -6.81 -13.92 -15.84
CA VAL A 74 -7.25 -13.32 -17.09
C VAL A 74 -6.18 -12.35 -17.56
N ARG A 75 -6.04 -12.23 -18.89
CA ARG A 75 -5.11 -11.28 -19.50
C ARG A 75 -5.72 -9.88 -19.43
N ASP A 76 -4.92 -8.91 -19.01
CA ASP A 76 -5.31 -7.50 -18.88
C ASP A 76 -6.60 -7.31 -18.03
N PRO A 77 -6.55 -7.75 -16.74
CA PRO A 77 -7.67 -7.69 -15.79
C PRO A 77 -8.20 -6.29 -15.47
#